data_AF-A0A352SEW6-F1
#
_entry.id   AF-A0A352SEW6-F1
#
_cell.length_a   1.000
_cell.length_b   1.000
_cell.length_c   1.000
_cell.angle_alpha   90.00
_cell.angle_beta   90.00
_cell.angle_gamma   90.00
#
_symmetry.space_group_name_H-M   'P 1'
#
loop_
_entity.id
_entity.type
_entity.pdbx_description
1 polymer ?
#
loop_
_entity_poly.entity_id
_entity_poly.type
_entity_poly.pdbx_seq_one_letter_code
_entity_poly.pdbx_strand_id
1 'polypeptide(L)'
;MKNEGFPESYKQSLRALHSAYPYWQFKAYKTGLDWNTAVTEESKTGVNLISNARAKAWKSTEKDAYDASTGKWKVFDGSTWVAASKAAVAYFMDPRNYLNDRSIYMFELLEYQSQYQTKSGVNTILSNTPFYNKKFSYTDVNTGAAKTMYYVTAFMEAAKISKASPYHLASRVKQEVVTSATTTSTAVTGTVSSYPGIYNFYNIGATSSSTPVLNGLKWASDKKAGTYLRPWTDPYRSIVGGAQYISSGYIAKGQNTCYLEKFNVTSYKRYSHQYMTNVEAAYEESIKTKKAYAGMMDKSPLVFSIPVYENMPAANSPMPK
;
A
#
# COMPACT_ATOMS: atom_id res chain seq x y z
N MET A 1 22.10 7.99 5.62
CA MET A 1 22.62 7.49 4.32
C MET A 1 23.94 6.71 4.42
N LYS A 2 25.05 7.25 4.96
CA LYS A 2 26.35 6.53 4.97
C LYS A 2 26.30 5.19 5.76
N ASN A 3 25.49 5.10 6.81
CA ASN A 3 25.40 3.91 7.65
C ASN A 3 24.38 2.86 7.18
N GLU A 4 23.58 3.16 6.15
CA GLU A 4 22.52 2.26 5.64
C GLU A 4 23.04 1.26 4.60
N GLY A 5 24.30 1.40 4.17
CA GLY A 5 24.92 0.44 3.25
C GLY A 5 24.35 0.43 1.82
N PHE A 6 23.73 1.51 1.35
CA PHE A 6 23.28 1.60 -0.05
C PHE A 6 24.45 1.48 -1.06
N PRO A 7 24.28 0.77 -2.18
CA PRO A 7 25.25 0.78 -3.29
C PRO A 7 25.45 2.19 -3.88
N GLU A 8 26.61 2.46 -4.49
CA GLU A 8 26.90 3.78 -5.09
C GLU A 8 25.85 4.23 -6.11
N SER A 9 25.33 3.30 -6.91
CA SER A 9 24.30 3.55 -7.93
C SER A 9 22.98 4.12 -7.39
N TYR A 10 22.75 4.09 -6.08
CA TYR A 10 21.57 4.68 -5.42
C TYR A 10 21.85 6.08 -4.86
N LYS A 11 23.11 6.37 -4.49
CA LYS A 11 23.43 7.46 -3.55
C LYS A 11 23.15 8.84 -4.12
N GLN A 12 23.36 9.06 -5.42
CA GLN A 12 23.12 10.37 -6.04
C GLN A 12 21.64 10.77 -5.91
N SER A 13 20.73 9.89 -6.33
CA SER A 13 19.28 10.16 -6.27
C SER A 13 18.79 10.31 -4.82
N LEU A 14 19.28 9.47 -3.90
CA LEU A 14 18.92 9.58 -2.48
C LEU A 14 19.42 10.88 -1.83
N ARG A 15 20.61 11.36 -2.20
CA ARG A 15 21.10 12.67 -1.73
C ARG A 15 20.24 13.82 -2.25
N ALA A 16 19.86 13.78 -3.53
CA ALA A 16 18.97 14.78 -4.11
C ALA A 16 17.62 14.81 -3.38
N LEU A 17 17.04 13.64 -3.13
CA LEU A 17 15.80 13.51 -2.36
C LEU A 17 15.94 14.01 -0.92
N HIS A 18 17.00 13.64 -0.22
CA HIS A 18 17.23 14.10 1.15
C HIS A 18 17.44 15.62 1.22
N SER A 19 18.10 16.20 0.22
CA SER A 19 18.28 17.65 0.13
C SER A 19 16.95 18.39 -0.06
N ALA A 20 16.04 17.82 -0.87
CA ALA A 20 14.71 18.38 -1.10
C ALA A 20 13.74 18.11 0.09
N TYR A 21 13.90 16.97 0.76
CA TYR A 21 13.05 16.51 1.85
C TYR A 21 13.88 16.07 3.07
N PRO A 22 14.36 17.03 3.89
CA PRO A 22 15.31 16.76 4.97
C PRO A 22 14.81 15.80 6.06
N TYR A 23 13.50 15.67 6.21
CA TYR A 23 12.88 14.79 7.21
C TYR A 23 12.70 13.34 6.73
N TRP A 24 12.85 13.07 5.44
CA TRP A 24 12.70 11.74 4.88
C TRP A 24 13.88 10.84 5.28
N GLN A 25 13.54 9.62 5.70
CA GLN A 25 14.48 8.60 6.12
C GLN A 25 14.52 7.50 5.06
N PHE A 26 15.72 7.13 4.62
CA PHE A 26 15.93 6.07 3.64
C PHE A 26 16.63 4.90 4.32
N LYS A 27 15.97 3.74 4.35
CA LYS A 27 16.49 2.49 4.91
C LYS A 27 16.74 1.50 3.80
N ALA A 28 17.91 0.86 3.78
CA ALA A 28 18.19 -0.18 2.81
C ALA A 28 17.54 -1.49 3.26
N TYR A 29 16.67 -2.06 2.43
CA TYR A 29 16.16 -3.41 2.61
C TYR A 29 17.06 -4.39 1.85
N LYS A 30 17.99 -5.03 2.57
CA LYS A 30 18.87 -6.06 2.02
C LYS A 30 18.05 -7.32 1.74
N THR A 31 17.77 -7.59 0.47
CA THR A 31 16.92 -8.73 0.09
C THR A 31 17.63 -10.07 0.32
N GLY A 32 18.96 -10.08 0.21
CA GLY A 32 19.78 -11.31 0.21
C GLY A 32 19.54 -12.18 -1.03
N LEU A 33 19.07 -11.57 -2.12
CA LEU A 33 18.72 -12.27 -3.35
C LEU A 33 19.59 -11.77 -4.50
N ASP A 34 20.09 -12.70 -5.30
CA ASP A 34 20.69 -12.40 -6.59
C ASP A 34 19.65 -11.75 -7.52
N TRP A 35 20.04 -10.62 -8.12
CA TRP A 35 19.18 -9.84 -9.01
C TRP A 35 18.66 -10.66 -10.19
N ASN A 36 19.51 -11.45 -10.84
CA ASN A 36 19.10 -12.20 -12.04
C ASN A 36 18.16 -13.35 -11.67
N THR A 37 18.37 -13.99 -10.53
CA THR A 37 17.43 -14.98 -9.99
C THR A 37 16.09 -14.34 -9.69
N ALA A 38 16.06 -13.23 -8.95
CA ALA A 38 14.81 -12.55 -8.58
C ALA A 38 14.00 -12.11 -9.82
N VAL A 39 14.66 -11.49 -10.80
CA VAL A 39 14.00 -11.10 -12.06
C VAL A 39 13.49 -12.32 -12.82
N THR A 40 14.24 -13.44 -12.83
CA THR A 40 13.82 -14.67 -13.52
C THR A 40 12.58 -15.29 -12.87
N GLU A 41 12.54 -15.35 -11.54
CA GLU A 41 11.39 -15.85 -10.79
C GLU A 41 10.14 -15.00 -11.00
N GLU A 42 10.30 -13.67 -10.95
CA GLU A 42 9.20 -12.73 -11.22
C GLU A 42 8.77 -12.69 -12.70
N SER A 43 9.63 -13.12 -13.62
CA SER A 43 9.31 -13.17 -15.06
C SER A 43 8.62 -14.46 -15.50
N LYS A 44 8.34 -15.39 -14.58
CA LYS A 44 7.51 -16.57 -14.89
C LYS A 44 6.14 -16.12 -15.40
N THR A 45 5.68 -16.76 -16.46
CA THR A 45 4.41 -16.42 -17.12
C THR A 45 3.25 -16.55 -16.15
N GLY A 46 2.35 -15.56 -16.16
CA GLY A 46 1.22 -15.49 -15.24
C GLY A 46 1.52 -14.85 -13.88
N VAL A 47 2.77 -14.61 -13.51
CA VAL A 47 3.13 -13.90 -12.25
C VAL A 47 2.95 -12.39 -12.40
N ASN A 48 3.69 -11.80 -13.34
CA ASN A 48 3.60 -10.38 -13.67
C ASN A 48 2.88 -10.19 -15.01
N LEU A 49 1.78 -9.46 -14.98
CA LEU A 49 0.94 -9.16 -16.12
C LEU A 49 1.07 -7.69 -16.52
N ILE A 50 0.77 -7.42 -17.79
CA ILE A 50 0.71 -6.08 -18.35
C ILE A 50 -0.41 -6.00 -19.39
N SER A 51 -0.92 -4.79 -19.64
CA SER A 51 -1.94 -4.56 -20.66
C SER A 51 -1.45 -4.97 -22.05
N ASN A 52 -2.27 -5.74 -22.78
CA ASN A 52 -1.97 -6.17 -24.15
C ASN A 52 -1.88 -4.98 -25.13
N ALA A 53 -2.42 -3.82 -24.77
CA ALA A 53 -2.29 -2.58 -25.53
C ALA A 53 -0.86 -2.00 -25.51
N ARG A 54 0.02 -2.47 -24.62
CA ARG A 54 1.43 -2.08 -24.61
C ARG A 54 2.16 -2.60 -25.85
N ALA A 55 3.23 -1.90 -26.21
CA ALA A 55 4.11 -2.29 -27.32
C ALA A 55 4.74 -3.67 -27.08
N LYS A 56 5.18 -4.32 -28.17
CA LYS A 56 5.71 -5.68 -28.15
C LYS A 56 6.83 -5.89 -27.12
N ALA A 57 7.75 -4.92 -26.98
CA ALA A 57 8.89 -5.03 -26.06
C ALA A 57 8.50 -5.18 -24.58
N TRP A 58 7.28 -4.79 -24.21
CA TRP A 58 6.77 -4.91 -22.85
C TRP A 58 6.14 -6.27 -22.55
N LYS A 59 5.87 -7.08 -23.58
CA LYS A 59 5.09 -8.31 -23.49
C LYS A 59 6.00 -9.52 -23.68
N SER A 60 5.81 -10.57 -22.89
CA SER A 60 6.63 -11.77 -22.95
C SER A 60 6.45 -12.49 -24.30
N THR A 61 7.54 -12.93 -24.90
CA THR A 61 7.51 -13.78 -26.11
C THR A 61 7.87 -15.24 -25.81
N GLU A 62 7.82 -15.64 -24.54
CA GLU A 62 7.99 -17.04 -24.14
C GLU A 62 6.90 -17.92 -24.79
N LYS A 63 7.24 -19.19 -25.02
CA LYS A 63 6.42 -20.13 -25.81
C LYS A 63 4.98 -20.29 -25.29
N ASP A 64 4.78 -20.16 -24.00
CA ASP A 64 3.48 -20.27 -23.31
C ASP A 64 2.77 -18.92 -23.12
N ALA A 65 3.39 -17.80 -23.52
CA ALA A 65 2.84 -16.46 -23.50
C ALA A 65 2.53 -15.89 -24.90
N TYR A 66 3.21 -16.35 -25.95
CA TYR A 66 3.11 -15.81 -27.30
C TYR A 66 3.11 -16.91 -28.37
N ASP A 67 2.09 -16.88 -29.23
CA ASP A 67 2.01 -17.73 -30.41
C ASP A 67 2.64 -17.01 -31.61
N ALA A 68 3.83 -17.46 -32.00
CA ALA A 68 4.57 -16.90 -33.13
C ALA A 68 3.88 -17.12 -34.49
N SER A 69 3.03 -18.14 -34.63
CA SER A 69 2.34 -18.44 -35.89
C SER A 69 1.17 -17.50 -36.15
N THR A 70 0.47 -17.07 -35.10
CA THR A 70 -0.67 -16.16 -35.19
C THR A 70 -0.33 -14.71 -34.80
N GLY A 71 0.83 -14.48 -34.20
CA GLY A 71 1.25 -13.18 -33.69
C GLY A 71 0.47 -12.72 -32.45
N LYS A 72 -0.17 -13.65 -31.73
CA LYS A 72 -1.07 -13.34 -30.60
C LYS A 72 -0.44 -13.67 -29.26
N TRP A 73 -0.68 -12.80 -28.28
CA TRP A 73 -0.36 -13.07 -26.88
C TRP A 73 -1.51 -13.81 -26.19
N LYS A 74 -1.16 -14.78 -25.35
CA LYS A 74 -2.10 -15.46 -24.45
C LYS A 74 -2.55 -14.49 -23.36
N VAL A 75 -3.86 -14.39 -23.15
CA VAL A 75 -4.46 -13.66 -22.04
C VAL A 75 -4.44 -14.54 -20.79
N PHE A 76 -3.98 -13.97 -19.68
CA PHE A 76 -3.88 -14.63 -18.37
C PHE A 76 -4.93 -14.15 -17.38
N ASP A 77 -5.43 -12.92 -17.52
CA ASP A 77 -6.45 -12.34 -16.64
C ASP A 77 -7.39 -11.40 -17.42
N GLY A 78 -8.67 -11.45 -17.10
CA GLY A 78 -9.74 -10.76 -17.82
C GLY A 78 -9.69 -11.02 -19.32
N SER A 79 -9.80 -9.96 -20.11
CA SER A 79 -9.76 -10.01 -21.58
C SER A 79 -8.52 -9.36 -22.20
N THR A 80 -7.69 -8.66 -21.40
CA THR A 80 -6.64 -7.77 -21.90
C THR A 80 -5.29 -7.90 -21.19
N TRP A 81 -5.14 -8.71 -20.15
CA TRP A 81 -3.88 -8.82 -19.41
C TRP A 81 -3.07 -10.02 -19.89
N VAL A 82 -1.83 -9.77 -20.32
CA VAL A 82 -0.88 -10.76 -20.87
C VAL A 82 0.41 -10.75 -20.05
N ALA A 83 1.24 -11.79 -20.17
CA ALA A 83 2.49 -11.85 -19.42
C ALA A 83 3.45 -10.71 -19.81
N ALA A 84 4.03 -10.04 -18.81
CA ALA A 84 5.04 -9.01 -19.00
C ALA A 84 6.38 -9.61 -19.46
N SER A 85 7.13 -8.90 -20.30
CA SER A 85 8.47 -9.34 -20.71
C SER A 85 9.46 -9.28 -19.54
N LYS A 86 10.52 -10.08 -19.59
CA LYS A 86 11.62 -10.02 -18.62
C LYS A 86 12.23 -8.61 -18.50
N ALA A 87 12.29 -7.87 -19.60
CA ALA A 87 12.75 -6.48 -19.61
C ALA A 87 11.79 -5.54 -18.88
N ALA A 88 10.47 -5.69 -19.06
CA ALA A 88 9.47 -4.93 -18.32
C ALA A 88 9.53 -5.23 -16.82
N VAL A 89 9.62 -6.52 -16.44
CA VAL A 89 9.76 -6.95 -15.04
C VAL A 89 11.03 -6.36 -14.42
N ALA A 90 12.18 -6.48 -15.08
CA ALA A 90 13.44 -5.90 -14.60
C ALA A 90 13.36 -4.37 -14.43
N TYR A 91 12.70 -3.66 -15.34
CA TYR A 91 12.49 -2.22 -15.24
C TYR A 91 11.69 -1.83 -13.98
N PHE A 92 10.56 -2.49 -13.73
CA PHE A 92 9.71 -2.20 -12.56
C PHE A 92 10.26 -2.72 -11.23
N MET A 93 11.06 -3.79 -11.26
CA MET A 93 11.74 -4.29 -10.07
C MET A 93 12.92 -3.42 -9.66
N ASP A 94 13.57 -2.69 -10.58
CA ASP A 94 14.81 -1.97 -10.27
C ASP A 94 14.52 -0.69 -9.48
N PRO A 95 14.86 -0.62 -8.16
CA PRO A 95 14.44 0.49 -7.33
C PRO A 95 15.05 1.82 -7.78
N ARG A 96 16.20 1.78 -8.47
CA ARG A 96 16.93 2.96 -8.96
C ARG A 96 16.11 3.77 -9.97
N ASN A 97 15.19 3.12 -10.69
CA ASN A 97 14.27 3.79 -11.63
C ASN A 97 13.27 4.71 -10.93
N TYR A 98 13.08 4.55 -9.61
CA TYR A 98 11.97 5.16 -8.87
C TYR A 98 12.42 6.07 -7.73
N LEU A 99 13.72 6.34 -7.60
CA LEU A 99 14.30 7.22 -6.59
C LEU A 99 14.14 8.70 -6.98
N ASN A 100 12.90 9.16 -7.05
CA ASN A 100 12.50 10.54 -7.29
C ASN A 100 11.25 10.90 -6.46
N ASP A 101 10.93 12.17 -6.37
CA ASP A 101 9.88 12.72 -5.50
C ASP A 101 8.45 12.35 -5.92
N ARG A 102 8.31 11.74 -7.09
CA ARG A 102 7.05 11.26 -7.65
C ARG A 102 6.80 9.79 -7.32
N SER A 103 7.79 8.92 -7.48
CA SER A 103 7.60 7.46 -7.38
C SER A 103 8.16 6.78 -6.14
N ILE A 104 8.94 7.49 -5.31
CA ILE A 104 9.58 6.88 -4.13
C ILE A 104 8.60 6.29 -3.11
N TYR A 105 7.33 6.74 -3.13
CA TYR A 105 6.28 6.25 -2.25
C TYR A 105 5.94 4.77 -2.43
N MET A 106 6.35 4.13 -3.54
CA MET A 106 6.25 2.66 -3.65
C MET A 106 7.09 1.94 -2.58
N PHE A 107 8.08 2.63 -2.01
CA PHE A 107 8.94 2.16 -0.92
C PHE A 107 8.55 2.72 0.44
N GLU A 108 7.46 3.50 0.55
CA GLU A 108 7.02 4.03 1.85
C GLU A 108 6.69 2.87 2.79
N LEU A 109 7.26 2.92 4.00
CA LEU A 109 7.10 1.87 4.98
C LEU A 109 5.70 1.93 5.60
N LEU A 110 4.90 0.92 5.27
CA LEU A 110 3.53 0.73 5.73
C LEU A 110 3.45 0.14 7.14
N GLU A 111 4.59 -0.25 7.73
CA GLU A 111 4.70 -0.68 9.12
C GLU A 111 4.86 0.51 10.08
N TYR A 112 4.34 0.38 11.30
CA TYR A 112 4.43 1.42 12.31
C TYR A 112 5.87 1.68 12.75
N GLN A 113 6.33 2.91 12.54
CA GLN A 113 7.64 3.40 12.97
C GLN A 113 7.45 4.44 14.07
N SER A 114 7.38 4.01 15.33
CA SER A 114 7.07 4.87 16.48
C SER A 114 8.00 6.07 16.66
N GLN A 115 9.24 5.99 16.17
CA GLN A 115 10.22 7.08 16.22
C GLN A 115 9.89 8.24 15.26
N TYR A 116 9.12 7.98 14.20
CA TYR A 116 8.87 8.93 13.11
C TYR A 116 7.38 9.25 12.95
N GLN A 117 6.51 8.25 13.14
CA GLN A 117 5.08 8.38 12.92
C GLN A 117 4.39 8.81 14.21
N THR A 118 3.93 10.07 14.25
CA THR A 118 3.44 10.73 15.47
C THR A 118 1.97 11.17 15.36
N LYS A 119 1.35 11.49 16.51
CA LYS A 119 0.02 12.12 16.54
C LYS A 119 -0.03 13.39 15.70
N SER A 120 1.02 14.21 15.73
CA SER A 120 1.04 15.46 14.94
C SER A 120 1.02 15.17 13.44
N GLY A 121 1.79 14.20 12.96
CA GLY A 121 1.78 13.85 11.54
C GLY A 121 0.45 13.25 11.08
N VAL A 122 -0.21 12.44 11.92
CA VAL A 122 -1.59 11.97 11.65
C VAL A 122 -2.56 13.15 11.58
N ASN A 123 -2.45 14.12 12.51
CA ASN A 123 -3.27 15.33 12.47
C ASN A 123 -3.05 16.15 11.19
N THR A 124 -1.82 16.25 10.70
CA THR A 124 -1.52 16.88 9.41
C THR A 124 -2.25 16.18 8.27
N ILE A 125 -2.25 14.85 8.23
CA ILE A 125 -2.98 14.07 7.21
C ILE A 125 -4.49 14.34 7.30
N LEU A 126 -5.04 14.28 8.52
CA LEU A 126 -6.46 14.50 8.77
C LEU A 126 -6.88 15.97 8.61
N SER A 127 -5.96 16.91 8.41
CA SER A 127 -6.30 18.32 8.20
C SER A 127 -7.28 18.50 7.02
N ASN A 128 -8.18 19.47 7.17
CA ASN A 128 -9.26 19.74 6.22
C ASN A 128 -10.18 18.52 5.97
N THR A 129 -10.47 17.74 7.04
CA THR A 129 -11.44 16.64 7.01
C THR A 129 -12.36 16.70 8.23
N PRO A 130 -13.51 15.98 8.20
CA PRO A 130 -14.41 15.86 9.35
C PRO A 130 -13.78 15.19 10.59
N PHE A 131 -12.58 14.60 10.46
CA PHE A 131 -11.90 13.92 11.55
C PHE A 131 -10.85 14.79 12.25
N TYR A 132 -10.50 15.95 11.67
CA TYR A 132 -9.47 16.83 12.19
C TYR A 132 -9.83 17.40 13.57
N ASN A 133 -9.02 17.11 14.59
CA ASN A 133 -9.24 17.52 15.97
C ASN A 133 -10.66 17.19 16.50
N LYS A 134 -11.31 16.16 15.95
CA LYS A 134 -12.64 15.71 16.39
C LYS A 134 -12.54 14.50 17.31
N LYS A 135 -13.51 14.44 18.24
CA LYS A 135 -13.75 13.31 19.14
C LYS A 135 -14.93 12.49 18.65
N PHE A 136 -14.96 11.23 19.04
CA PHE A 136 -16.11 10.34 18.91
C PHE A 136 -16.30 9.53 20.19
N SER A 137 -17.52 9.04 20.39
CA SER A 137 -17.86 8.14 21.50
C SER A 137 -17.70 6.68 21.07
N TYR A 138 -17.26 5.83 21.99
CA TYR A 138 -17.14 4.39 21.79
C TYR A 138 -17.34 3.63 23.09
N THR A 139 -17.62 2.34 22.98
CA THR A 139 -17.68 1.43 24.14
C THR A 139 -16.33 0.75 24.30
N ASP A 140 -15.66 0.98 25.43
CA ASP A 140 -14.35 0.38 25.73
C ASP A 140 -14.41 -1.15 25.58
N VAL A 141 -13.46 -1.71 24.83
CA VAL A 141 -13.44 -3.14 24.51
C VAL A 141 -13.13 -4.04 25.71
N ASN A 142 -12.48 -3.50 26.74
CA ASN A 142 -12.09 -4.25 27.94
C ASN A 142 -13.09 -4.07 29.07
N THR A 143 -13.61 -2.85 29.27
CA THR A 143 -14.46 -2.54 30.43
C THR A 143 -15.94 -2.39 30.10
N GLY A 144 -16.31 -2.29 28.81
CA GLY A 144 -17.70 -2.03 28.41
C GLY A 144 -18.21 -0.61 28.73
N ALA A 145 -17.34 0.28 29.24
CA ALA A 145 -17.73 1.64 29.59
C ALA A 145 -17.80 2.56 28.37
N ALA A 146 -18.75 3.49 28.35
CA ALA A 146 -18.79 4.56 27.36
C ALA A 146 -17.61 5.52 27.58
N LYS A 147 -16.83 5.77 26.52
CA LYS A 147 -15.67 6.67 26.51
C LYS A 147 -15.70 7.58 25.30
N THR A 148 -14.86 8.61 25.33
CA THR A 148 -14.60 9.46 24.16
C THR A 148 -13.10 9.52 23.87
N MET A 149 -12.74 9.63 22.59
CA MET A 149 -11.36 9.84 22.17
C MET A 149 -11.28 10.62 20.87
N TYR A 150 -10.12 11.21 20.58
CA TYR A 150 -9.87 11.83 19.29
C TYR A 150 -9.61 10.78 18.20
N TYR A 151 -10.05 11.05 16.97
CA TYR A 151 -9.72 10.23 15.80
C TYR A 151 -8.22 9.99 15.64
N VAL A 152 -7.40 11.03 15.82
CA VAL A 152 -5.93 10.90 15.80
C VAL A 152 -5.42 9.89 16.85
N THR A 153 -6.03 9.83 18.03
CA THR A 153 -5.64 8.84 19.05
C THR A 153 -6.03 7.43 18.61
N ALA A 154 -7.19 7.25 17.99
CA ALA A 154 -7.65 5.95 17.49
C ALA A 154 -6.71 5.40 16.41
N PHE A 155 -6.23 6.23 15.48
CA PHE A 155 -5.23 5.80 14.48
C PHE A 155 -3.90 5.40 15.11
N MET A 156 -3.45 6.12 16.14
CA MET A 156 -2.22 5.74 16.84
C MET A 156 -2.37 4.44 17.63
N GLU A 157 -3.54 4.18 18.22
CA GLU A 157 -3.82 2.90 18.89
C GLU A 157 -3.94 1.75 17.87
N ALA A 158 -4.63 2.00 16.76
CA ALA A 158 -4.70 1.08 15.63
C ALA A 158 -3.30 0.67 15.18
N ALA A 159 -2.40 1.63 14.99
CA ALA A 159 -1.01 1.38 14.61
C ALA A 159 -0.23 0.54 15.63
N LYS A 160 -0.38 0.81 16.93
CA LYS A 160 0.28 0.03 17.99
C LYS A 160 -0.17 -1.43 18.00
N ILE A 161 -1.48 -1.65 17.78
CA ILE A 161 -2.12 -2.97 17.84
C ILE A 161 -1.83 -3.75 16.55
N SER A 162 -2.07 -3.15 15.38
CA SER A 162 -1.94 -3.83 14.09
C SER A 162 -0.53 -3.84 13.54
N LYS A 163 0.38 -3.03 14.09
CA LYS A 163 1.71 -2.74 13.53
C LYS A 163 1.69 -2.04 12.17
N ALA A 164 0.54 -1.57 11.68
CA ALA A 164 0.46 -0.76 10.47
C ALA A 164 0.73 0.73 10.76
N SER A 165 1.30 1.43 9.79
CA SER A 165 1.59 2.86 9.83
C SER A 165 0.30 3.66 10.05
N PRO A 166 0.23 4.54 11.07
CA PRO A 166 -0.93 5.39 11.28
C PRO A 166 -1.07 6.43 10.17
N TYR A 167 0.01 6.75 9.44
CA TYR A 167 -0.04 7.65 8.29
C TYR A 167 -0.72 6.97 7.11
N HIS A 168 -0.37 5.71 6.83
CA HIS A 168 -1.04 4.89 5.82
C HIS A 168 -2.52 4.69 6.16
N LEU A 169 -2.85 4.34 7.41
CA LEU A 169 -4.23 4.15 7.83
C LEU A 169 -5.05 5.45 7.69
N ALA A 170 -4.55 6.58 8.18
CA ALA A 170 -5.26 7.85 8.11
C ALA A 170 -5.38 8.39 6.67
N SER A 171 -4.34 8.24 5.85
CA SER A 171 -4.38 8.68 4.45
C SER A 171 -5.38 7.87 3.64
N ARG A 172 -5.45 6.55 3.88
CA ARG A 172 -6.46 5.69 3.27
C ARG A 172 -7.87 6.08 3.68
N VAL A 173 -8.14 6.28 4.98
CA VAL A 173 -9.45 6.79 5.43
C VAL A 173 -9.81 8.11 4.74
N LYS A 174 -8.85 9.04 4.64
CA LYS A 174 -9.09 10.31 3.94
C LYS A 174 -9.49 10.09 2.48
N GLN A 175 -8.81 9.19 1.76
CA GLN A 175 -9.14 8.91 0.36
C GLN A 175 -10.46 8.17 0.17
N GLU A 176 -10.75 7.22 1.07
CA GLU A 176 -11.84 6.25 0.91
C GLU A 176 -13.21 6.81 1.34
N VAL A 177 -13.24 7.64 2.38
CA VAL A 177 -14.52 8.02 3.01
C VAL A 177 -14.72 9.53 3.17
N VAL A 178 -13.72 10.38 2.94
CA VAL A 178 -13.92 11.84 3.03
C VAL A 178 -14.39 12.37 1.67
N THR A 179 -15.57 13.01 1.63
CA THR A 179 -16.14 13.57 0.40
C THR A 179 -15.99 15.09 0.32
N SER A 180 -15.83 15.75 1.46
CA SER A 180 -15.45 17.16 1.56
C SER A 180 -14.82 17.46 2.92
N ALA A 181 -14.42 18.70 3.17
CA ALA A 181 -13.93 19.13 4.48
C ALA A 181 -14.92 18.86 5.64
N THR A 182 -16.22 18.78 5.35
CA THR A 182 -17.30 18.66 6.34
C THR A 182 -18.17 17.41 6.18
N THR A 183 -17.98 16.62 5.12
CA THR A 183 -18.82 15.45 4.81
C THR A 183 -18.02 14.19 4.55
N THR A 184 -18.65 13.04 4.82
CA THR A 184 -18.09 11.71 4.59
C THR A 184 -19.05 10.85 3.77
N SER A 185 -18.57 9.68 3.31
CA SER A 185 -19.41 8.55 2.91
C SER A 185 -20.36 8.15 4.06
N THR A 186 -21.53 7.63 3.70
CA THR A 186 -22.50 7.07 4.66
C THR A 186 -21.97 5.80 5.35
N ALA A 187 -20.91 5.18 4.81
CA ALA A 187 -20.25 4.03 5.42
C ALA A 187 -19.70 4.30 6.84
N VAL A 188 -19.48 5.57 7.20
CA VAL A 188 -18.87 5.96 8.49
C VAL A 188 -19.76 6.85 9.36
N THR A 189 -21.05 6.98 9.02
CA THR A 189 -21.99 7.79 9.82
C THR A 189 -22.75 6.96 10.84
N GLY A 190 -22.84 5.63 10.66
CA GLY A 190 -23.68 4.76 11.49
C GLY A 190 -25.19 4.95 11.25
N THR A 191 -25.60 5.71 10.24
CA THR A 191 -27.00 6.09 9.99
C THR A 191 -27.68 5.30 8.88
N VAL A 192 -26.99 4.34 8.25
CA VAL A 192 -27.56 3.53 7.16
C VAL A 192 -28.62 2.57 7.74
N SER A 193 -29.87 2.68 7.29
CA SER A 193 -31.03 2.00 7.88
C SER A 193 -30.93 0.47 7.88
N SER A 194 -30.29 -0.13 6.88
CA SER A 194 -30.07 -1.59 6.82
C SER A 194 -29.00 -2.09 7.80
N TYR A 195 -28.12 -1.20 8.28
CA TYR A 195 -27.02 -1.50 9.20
C TYR A 195 -26.82 -0.37 10.22
N PRO A 196 -27.83 -0.09 11.07
CA PRO A 196 -27.78 1.04 11.99
C PRO A 196 -26.67 0.82 13.02
N GLY A 197 -25.90 1.89 13.28
CA GLY A 197 -24.76 1.86 14.21
C GLY A 197 -23.54 1.11 13.70
N ILE A 198 -23.48 0.69 12.44
CA ILE A 198 -22.30 0.04 11.85
C ILE A 198 -21.46 1.04 11.08
N TYR A 199 -20.14 0.93 11.25
CA TYR A 199 -19.14 1.82 10.65
C TYR A 199 -18.13 1.00 9.85
N ASN A 200 -17.71 1.50 8.69
CA ASN A 200 -16.63 0.92 7.89
C ASN A 200 -15.72 2.03 7.33
N PHE A 201 -14.63 2.30 8.03
CA PHE A 201 -13.69 3.39 7.69
C PHE A 201 -12.77 3.09 6.51
N TYR A 202 -12.65 1.83 6.09
CA TYR A 202 -11.70 1.40 5.07
C TYR A 202 -12.37 0.71 3.87
N ASN A 203 -13.69 0.82 3.74
CA ASN A 203 -14.48 0.15 2.69
C ASN A 203 -14.19 -1.36 2.56
N ILE A 204 -13.84 -2.04 3.67
CA ILE A 204 -13.51 -3.47 3.64
C ILE A 204 -14.77 -4.28 3.33
N GLY A 205 -14.70 -5.14 2.31
CA GLY A 205 -15.84 -5.93 1.83
C GLY A 205 -16.79 -5.17 0.90
N ALA A 206 -16.46 -3.93 0.50
CA ALA A 206 -17.26 -3.12 -0.43
C ALA A 206 -17.06 -3.54 -1.91
N THR A 207 -17.23 -4.82 -2.20
CA THR A 207 -17.12 -5.39 -3.56
C THR A 207 -18.47 -5.37 -4.28
N SER A 208 -18.48 -5.09 -5.59
CA SER A 208 -19.62 -5.04 -6.55
C SER A 208 -20.13 -3.64 -6.93
N SER A 209 -20.66 -3.53 -8.17
CA SER A 209 -20.94 -2.27 -8.87
C SER A 209 -22.25 -1.57 -8.49
N SER A 210 -23.20 -2.24 -7.83
CA SER A 210 -24.52 -1.65 -7.55
C SER A 210 -24.68 -1.06 -6.14
N THR A 211 -24.04 -1.63 -5.10
CA THR A 211 -24.21 -1.19 -3.70
C THR A 211 -22.97 -1.38 -2.81
N PRO A 212 -21.79 -0.84 -3.19
CA PRO A 212 -20.52 -1.09 -2.50
C PRO A 212 -20.56 -0.77 -0.99
N VAL A 213 -21.21 0.34 -0.59
CA VAL A 213 -21.35 0.72 0.82
C VAL A 213 -22.13 -0.32 1.62
N LEU A 214 -23.25 -0.84 1.09
CA LEU A 214 -24.06 -1.84 1.80
C LEU A 214 -23.30 -3.16 1.98
N ASN A 215 -22.53 -3.58 0.98
CA ASN A 215 -21.70 -4.79 1.10
C ASN A 215 -20.58 -4.62 2.13
N GLY A 216 -19.94 -3.45 2.18
CA GLY A 216 -18.97 -3.12 3.21
C GLY A 216 -19.58 -3.11 4.61
N LEU A 217 -20.78 -2.53 4.77
CA LEU A 217 -21.47 -2.52 6.07
C LEU A 217 -21.97 -3.91 6.48
N LYS A 218 -22.44 -4.73 5.52
CA LYS A 218 -22.76 -6.14 5.75
C LYS A 218 -21.54 -6.89 6.30
N TRP A 219 -20.39 -6.74 5.66
CA TRP A 219 -19.14 -7.36 6.12
C TRP A 219 -18.74 -6.87 7.52
N ALA A 220 -18.86 -5.57 7.79
CA ALA A 220 -18.57 -4.96 9.08
C ALA A 220 -19.53 -5.38 10.21
N SER A 221 -20.77 -5.76 9.86
CA SER A 221 -21.80 -6.19 10.81
C SER A 221 -21.70 -7.68 11.22
N ASP A 222 -20.87 -8.46 10.54
CA ASP A 222 -20.75 -9.90 10.78
C ASP A 222 -20.20 -10.17 12.20
N LYS A 223 -20.98 -10.91 12.99
CA LYS A 223 -20.67 -11.24 14.39
C LYS A 223 -19.80 -12.49 14.55
N LYS A 224 -19.30 -13.08 13.45
CA LYS A 224 -18.38 -14.23 13.52
C LYS A 224 -17.23 -13.95 14.47
N ALA A 225 -17.21 -14.72 15.57
CA ALA A 225 -16.32 -14.51 16.71
C ALA A 225 -14.85 -14.45 16.28
N GLY A 226 -14.11 -13.49 16.83
CA GLY A 226 -12.64 -13.46 16.80
C GLY A 226 -11.99 -12.74 15.61
N THR A 227 -12.73 -12.08 14.72
CA THR A 227 -12.11 -11.39 13.57
C THR A 227 -12.19 -9.87 13.67
N TYR A 228 -11.07 -9.24 14.04
CA TYR A 228 -10.81 -7.82 13.81
C TYR A 228 -11.82 -6.87 14.48
N LEU A 229 -12.20 -7.12 15.74
CA LEU A 229 -13.16 -6.32 16.50
C LEU A 229 -14.56 -6.18 15.87
N ARG A 230 -14.94 -7.05 14.93
CA ARG A 230 -16.31 -7.08 14.40
C ARG A 230 -17.31 -7.65 15.42
N PRO A 231 -18.57 -7.16 15.45
CA PRO A 231 -19.13 -6.13 14.58
C PRO A 231 -18.61 -4.72 14.90
N TRP A 232 -18.44 -3.88 13.87
CA TRP A 232 -17.92 -2.51 14.02
C TRP A 232 -19.01 -1.51 14.41
N THR A 233 -19.45 -1.62 15.67
CA THR A 233 -20.58 -0.86 16.24
C THR A 233 -20.26 0.59 16.64
N ASP A 234 -19.01 1.02 16.45
CA ASP A 234 -18.55 2.37 16.73
C ASP A 234 -17.28 2.67 15.92
N PRO A 235 -16.86 3.95 15.82
CA PRO A 235 -15.66 4.30 15.07
C PRO A 235 -14.37 3.65 15.59
N TYR A 236 -14.23 3.37 16.89
CA TYR A 236 -13.03 2.73 17.44
C TYR A 236 -12.86 1.32 16.88
N ARG A 237 -13.92 0.49 16.99
CA ARG A 237 -13.91 -0.89 16.46
C ARG A 237 -13.64 -0.91 14.97
N SER A 238 -14.23 0.02 14.21
CA SER A 238 -14.01 0.13 12.76
C SER A 238 -12.57 0.53 12.40
N ILE A 239 -12.02 1.54 13.06
CA ILE A 239 -10.66 2.04 12.78
C ILE A 239 -9.58 1.03 13.22
N VAL A 240 -9.68 0.51 14.44
CA VAL A 240 -8.68 -0.43 14.99
C VAL A 240 -8.85 -1.81 14.37
N GLY A 241 -10.08 -2.30 14.27
CA GLY A 241 -10.39 -3.59 13.65
C GLY A 241 -10.02 -3.61 12.17
N GLY A 242 -10.42 -2.60 11.41
CA GLY A 242 -10.03 -2.49 10.01
C GLY A 242 -8.53 -2.41 9.81
N ALA A 243 -7.79 -1.73 10.70
CA ALA A 243 -6.33 -1.72 10.66
C ALA A 243 -5.72 -3.11 10.91
N GLN A 244 -6.29 -3.91 11.82
CA GLN A 244 -5.86 -5.30 12.02
C GLN A 244 -6.09 -6.15 10.77
N TYR A 245 -7.23 -5.96 10.08
CA TYR A 245 -7.52 -6.65 8.81
C TYR A 245 -6.54 -6.25 7.70
N ILE A 246 -6.27 -4.95 7.54
CA ILE A 246 -5.32 -4.43 6.53
C ILE A 246 -3.92 -4.99 6.78
N SER A 247 -3.49 -5.00 8.05
CA SER A 247 -2.14 -5.45 8.39
C SER A 247 -1.93 -6.96 8.25
N SER A 248 -2.93 -7.78 8.60
CA SER A 248 -2.75 -9.22 8.79
C SER A 248 -2.35 -9.98 7.52
N GLY A 249 -2.77 -9.49 6.36
CA GLY A 249 -2.46 -10.10 5.07
C GLY A 249 -1.01 -9.90 4.64
N TYR A 250 -0.50 -8.66 4.73
CA TYR A 250 0.74 -8.26 4.06
C TYR A 250 1.76 -7.62 5.01
N ILE A 251 1.38 -6.51 5.67
CA ILE A 251 2.30 -5.74 6.55
C ILE A 251 2.85 -6.63 7.66
N ALA A 252 1.97 -7.36 8.37
CA ALA A 252 2.37 -8.28 9.44
C ALA A 252 3.15 -9.52 8.94
N LYS A 253 3.22 -9.74 7.62
CA LYS A 253 4.02 -10.79 6.98
C LYS A 253 5.37 -10.29 6.46
N GLY A 254 5.68 -9.01 6.67
CA GLY A 254 6.90 -8.37 6.20
C GLY A 254 6.79 -7.76 4.81
N GLN A 255 5.64 -7.87 4.13
CA GLN A 255 5.36 -7.16 2.88
C GLN A 255 4.88 -5.74 3.22
N ASN A 256 5.79 -4.93 3.77
CA ASN A 256 5.49 -3.65 4.41
C ASN A 256 5.77 -2.42 3.52
N THR A 257 5.81 -2.60 2.21
CA THR A 257 5.82 -1.52 1.20
C THR A 257 5.00 -1.97 -0.01
N CYS A 258 4.44 -1.04 -0.80
CA CYS A 258 3.74 -1.41 -2.04
C CYS A 258 4.64 -2.23 -2.98
N TYR A 259 5.94 -1.95 -3.00
CA TYR A 259 6.92 -2.76 -3.73
C TYR A 259 6.95 -4.22 -3.25
N LEU A 260 7.03 -4.46 -1.93
CA LEU A 260 7.10 -5.81 -1.37
C LEU A 260 5.76 -6.55 -1.44
N GLU A 261 4.65 -5.83 -1.43
CA GLU A 261 3.33 -6.39 -1.75
C GLU A 261 3.24 -6.84 -3.22
N LYS A 262 3.91 -6.13 -4.13
CA LYS A 262 3.90 -6.44 -5.57
C LYS A 262 4.88 -7.54 -5.98
N PHE A 263 6.15 -7.48 -5.58
CA PHE A 263 7.21 -8.40 -6.06
C PHE A 263 7.59 -9.46 -5.03
N ASN A 264 6.98 -9.44 -3.85
CA ASN A 264 7.27 -10.29 -2.69
C ASN A 264 8.67 -10.92 -2.65
N VAL A 265 9.68 -10.09 -2.45
CA VAL A 265 11.07 -10.53 -2.26
C VAL A 265 11.42 -10.75 -0.79
N THR A 266 10.39 -10.86 0.07
CA THR A 266 10.53 -11.19 1.48
C THR A 266 10.78 -12.68 1.67
N SER A 267 11.05 -13.13 2.90
CA SER A 267 11.16 -14.57 3.20
C SER A 267 9.81 -15.28 3.25
N TYR A 268 8.72 -14.56 3.54
CA TYR A 268 7.39 -15.15 3.62
C TYR A 268 6.83 -15.38 2.22
N LYS A 269 6.66 -16.66 1.84
CA LYS A 269 6.05 -17.05 0.56
C LYS A 269 6.67 -16.32 -0.66
N ARG A 270 7.99 -16.15 -0.65
CA ARG A 270 8.76 -15.41 -1.67
C ARG A 270 8.31 -15.72 -3.10
N TYR A 271 8.24 -14.68 -3.94
CA TYR A 271 7.77 -14.72 -5.35
C TYR A 271 6.33 -15.23 -5.55
N SER A 272 5.57 -15.32 -4.46
CA SER A 272 4.14 -15.62 -4.46
C SER A 272 3.45 -14.71 -3.45
N HIS A 273 2.15 -14.92 -3.16
CA HIS A 273 1.42 -14.07 -2.21
C HIS A 273 1.57 -12.56 -2.55
N GLN A 274 1.47 -12.25 -3.84
CA GLN A 274 1.54 -10.88 -4.34
C GLN A 274 0.15 -10.28 -4.33
N TYR A 275 0.04 -9.03 -3.88
CA TYR A 275 -1.24 -8.34 -3.82
C TYR A 275 -1.81 -8.04 -5.21
N MET A 276 -0.93 -7.88 -6.22
CA MET A 276 -1.29 -7.40 -7.56
C MET A 276 -0.52 -8.16 -8.64
N THR A 277 -1.21 -8.54 -9.72
CA THR A 277 -0.61 -9.15 -10.92
C THR A 277 -0.08 -8.10 -11.90
N ASN A 278 -0.69 -6.91 -11.99
CA ASN A 278 -0.19 -5.81 -12.81
C ASN A 278 1.22 -5.38 -12.37
N VAL A 279 2.22 -5.54 -13.25
CA VAL A 279 3.62 -5.21 -12.99
C VAL A 279 3.83 -3.73 -12.64
N GLU A 280 2.93 -2.85 -13.10
CA GLU A 280 3.01 -1.40 -12.89
C GLU A 280 2.42 -0.94 -11.55
N ALA A 281 1.75 -1.83 -10.82
CA ALA A 281 0.80 -1.42 -9.79
C ALA A 281 1.45 -0.68 -8.60
N ALA A 282 2.63 -1.14 -8.14
CA ALA A 282 3.34 -0.43 -7.07
C ALA A 282 3.75 0.99 -7.48
N TYR A 283 4.11 1.17 -8.75
CA TYR A 283 4.40 2.50 -9.30
C TYR A 283 3.12 3.35 -9.38
N GLU A 284 2.00 2.80 -9.86
CA GLU A 284 0.72 3.53 -9.92
C GLU A 284 0.24 3.97 -8.53
N GLU A 285 0.33 3.10 -7.53
CA GLU A 285 0.00 3.41 -6.12
C GLU A 285 0.90 4.51 -5.54
N SER A 286 2.18 4.57 -5.95
CA SER A 286 3.08 5.64 -5.53
C SER A 286 2.61 7.02 -6.00
N ILE A 287 2.05 7.10 -7.23
CA ILE A 287 1.52 8.35 -7.79
C ILE A 287 0.27 8.79 -7.02
N LYS A 288 -0.62 7.84 -6.70
CA LYS A 288 -1.80 8.11 -5.87
C LYS A 288 -1.41 8.61 -4.48
N THR A 289 -0.39 7.99 -3.87
CA THR A 289 0.13 8.38 -2.55
C THR A 289 0.73 9.79 -2.58
N LYS A 290 1.58 10.12 -3.57
CA LYS A 290 2.10 11.48 -3.76
C LYS A 290 0.97 12.50 -3.90
N LYS A 291 -0.04 12.20 -4.73
CA LYS A 291 -1.22 13.07 -4.89
C LYS A 291 -1.99 13.25 -3.59
N ALA A 292 -2.14 12.19 -2.79
CA ALA A 292 -2.86 12.27 -1.54
C ALA A 292 -2.11 13.07 -0.46
N TYR A 293 -0.79 13.06 -0.49
CA TYR A 293 0.03 13.90 0.38
C TYR A 293 0.06 15.35 -0.09
N ALA A 294 0.00 15.64 -1.40
CA ALA A 294 -0.15 17.00 -1.95
C ALA A 294 0.75 18.07 -1.27
N GLY A 295 1.99 17.71 -0.92
CA GLY A 295 2.92 18.58 -0.20
C GLY A 295 2.71 18.70 1.32
N MET A 296 1.57 18.26 1.85
CA MET A 296 1.25 18.30 3.29
C MET A 296 2.24 17.49 4.14
N MET A 297 2.84 16.45 3.56
CA MET A 297 3.78 15.56 4.25
C MET A 297 5.25 15.82 3.92
N ASP A 298 5.56 16.87 3.14
CA ASP A 298 6.94 17.16 2.71
C ASP A 298 7.85 17.54 3.89
N LYS A 299 7.25 18.14 4.94
CA LYS A 299 7.92 18.48 6.21
C LYS A 299 7.68 17.45 7.31
N SER A 300 7.05 16.33 6.98
CA SER A 300 6.80 15.23 7.93
C SER A 300 7.86 14.15 7.73
N PRO A 301 8.29 13.47 8.82
CA PRO A 301 9.18 12.33 8.69
C PRO A 301 8.44 11.16 8.02
N LEU A 302 8.89 10.78 6.84
CA LEU A 302 8.48 9.56 6.13
C LEU A 302 9.66 8.61 6.07
N VAL A 303 9.38 7.31 6.17
CA VAL A 303 10.42 6.27 6.13
C VAL A 303 10.21 5.45 4.87
N PHE A 304 11.26 5.34 4.06
CA PHE A 304 11.26 4.56 2.83
C PHE A 304 12.20 3.36 2.99
N SER A 305 11.68 2.15 2.80
CA SER A 305 12.42 0.90 2.84
C SER A 305 12.68 0.42 1.42
N ILE A 306 13.91 0.65 0.94
CA ILE A 306 14.26 0.55 -0.47
C ILE A 306 15.01 -0.77 -0.69
N PRO A 307 14.51 -1.68 -1.53
CA PRO A 307 15.17 -2.96 -1.83
C PRO A 307 16.58 -2.77 -2.40
N VAL A 308 17.49 -3.62 -1.96
CA VAL A 308 18.84 -3.76 -2.51
C VAL A 308 19.11 -5.23 -2.73
N TYR A 309 19.29 -5.60 -4.00
CA TYR A 309 19.62 -6.95 -4.44
C TYR A 309 21.14 -7.13 -4.53
N GLU A 310 21.56 -8.39 -4.48
CA GLU A 310 22.93 -8.78 -4.77
C GLU A 310 23.13 -8.83 -6.30
N ASN A 311 24.36 -8.57 -6.75
CA ASN A 311 24.75 -8.69 -8.16
C ASN A 311 23.87 -7.91 -9.17
N MET A 312 23.35 -6.75 -8.76
CA MET A 312 22.63 -5.86 -9.67
C MET A 312 23.54 -5.36 -10.81
N PRO A 313 22.99 -5.14 -12.02
CA PRO A 313 23.75 -4.56 -13.12
C PRO A 313 24.27 -3.16 -12.76
N ALA A 314 25.39 -2.76 -13.36
CA ALA A 314 26.02 -1.46 -13.10
C ALA A 314 25.07 -0.29 -13.35
N ALA A 315 24.34 -0.32 -14.46
CA ALA A 315 23.27 0.62 -14.78
C ALA A 315 21.91 0.09 -14.32
N ASN A 316 20.96 1.01 -14.11
CA ASN A 316 19.56 0.67 -13.90
C ASN A 316 18.95 0.01 -15.15
N SER A 317 18.01 -0.91 -14.92
CA SER A 317 17.28 -1.58 -16.00
C SER A 317 16.53 -0.54 -16.84
N PRO A 318 16.77 -0.44 -18.16
CA PRO A 318 16.17 0.59 -18.99
C PRO A 318 14.69 0.28 -19.26
N MET A 319 13.92 1.33 -19.51
CA MET A 319 12.54 1.19 -19.97
C MET A 319 12.51 0.46 -21.33
N PRO A 320 11.65 -0.56 -21.53
CA PRO A 320 11.45 -1.17 -22.84
C PRO A 320 11.03 -0.13 -23.88
N LYS A 321 11.65 -0.21 -25.07
CA LYS A 321 11.38 0.68 -26.22
C LYS A 321 10.33 0.06 -27.13
#